data_AF-A0A7S2DCU2-F1
#
_entry.id   AF-A0A7S2DCU2-F1
#
_cell.length_a   1.000
_cell.length_b   1.000
_cell.length_c   1.000
_cell.angle_alpha   90.00
_cell.angle_beta   90.00
_cell.angle_gamma   90.00
#
_symmetry.space_group_name_H-M   'P 1'
#
loop_
_entity.id
_entity.type
_entity.pdbx_description
1 polymer ?
#
loop_
_entity_poly.entity_id
_entity_poly.type
_entity_poly.pdbx_seq_one_letter_code
_entity_poly.pdbx_strand_id
1 'polypeptide(L)'
;VELEAEAAEAEAARVAAEKRAALAAAEQRLKLAEQKEADTKAAVRLYEKALEFEVKQDSAQRKLAAQTDTTSSLVPQYDPLTSTESLYKDTPQSALQYSTVRPKIKDAIVVIAGPDKGRVGVLLGIDGDKSIIKLSTKELKVIDVAKIAKQQ
;
A
#
# COMPACT_ATOMS: atom_id res chain seq x y z
N VAL A 1 -57.86 46.97 51.44
CA VAL A 1 -56.44 47.22 51.78
C VAL A 1 -55.65 45.91 51.85
N GLU A 2 -55.97 44.94 52.72
CA GLU A 2 -55.21 43.67 52.80
C GLU A 2 -55.29 42.81 51.52
N LEU A 3 -56.48 42.67 50.93
CA LEU A 3 -56.68 41.91 49.69
C LEU A 3 -55.99 42.55 48.46
N GLU A 4 -55.77 43.86 48.47
CA GLU A 4 -55.10 44.57 47.37
C GLU A 4 -53.57 44.46 47.49
N ALA A 5 -53.05 44.39 48.73
CA ALA A 5 -51.64 44.16 48.99
C ALA A 5 -51.21 42.74 48.59
N GLU A 6 -52.03 41.74 48.89
CA GLU A 6 -51.76 40.34 48.52
C GLU A 6 -51.81 40.13 47.00
N ALA A 7 -52.72 40.81 46.30
CA ALA A 7 -52.79 40.79 44.83
C ALA A 7 -51.56 41.45 44.19
N ALA A 8 -51.08 42.57 44.73
CA ALA A 8 -49.88 43.25 44.25
C ALA A 8 -48.60 42.44 44.48
N GLU A 9 -48.51 41.73 45.60
CA GLU A 9 -47.37 40.84 45.90
C GLU A 9 -47.37 39.61 44.99
N ALA A 10 -48.54 39.03 44.71
CA ALA A 10 -48.68 37.92 43.78
C ALA A 10 -48.31 38.31 42.34
N GLU A 11 -48.70 39.51 41.89
CA GLU A 11 -48.33 40.03 40.57
C GLU A 11 -46.82 40.31 40.48
N ALA A 12 -46.24 40.93 41.51
CA ALA A 12 -44.79 41.15 41.59
C ALA A 12 -43.99 39.84 41.58
N ALA A 13 -44.49 38.80 42.26
CA ALA A 13 -43.88 37.46 42.24
C ALA A 13 -43.95 36.80 40.85
N ARG A 14 -45.07 36.95 40.11
CA ARG A 14 -45.20 36.43 38.74
C ARG A 14 -44.26 37.15 37.77
N VAL A 15 -44.17 38.48 37.85
CA VAL A 15 -43.25 39.26 37.01
C VAL A 15 -41.79 38.92 37.33
N ALA A 16 -41.45 38.71 38.60
CA ALA A 16 -40.11 38.28 39.00
C ALA A 16 -39.77 36.85 38.51
N ALA A 17 -40.74 35.93 38.56
CA ALA A 17 -40.57 34.58 38.04
C ALA A 17 -40.38 34.56 36.52
N GLU A 18 -41.16 35.36 35.79
CA GLU A 18 -41.03 35.49 34.33
C GLU A 18 -39.69 36.10 33.92
N LYS A 19 -39.24 37.16 34.61
CA LYS A 19 -37.89 37.73 34.39
C LYS A 19 -36.79 36.71 34.66
N ARG A 20 -36.89 35.91 35.72
CA ARG A 20 -35.93 34.84 36.01
C ARG A 20 -35.94 33.74 34.95
N ALA A 21 -37.12 33.34 34.47
CA ALA A 21 -37.25 32.36 33.40
C ALA A 21 -36.65 32.87 32.07
N ALA A 22 -36.89 34.14 31.73
CA ALA A 22 -36.31 34.77 30.55
C ALA A 22 -34.78 34.85 30.62
N LEU A 23 -34.23 35.19 31.79
CA LEU A 23 -32.79 35.27 32.02
C LEU A 23 -32.13 33.88 31.94
N ALA A 24 -32.75 32.86 32.53
CA ALA A 24 -32.30 31.48 32.41
C ALA A 24 -32.35 30.96 30.96
N ALA A 25 -33.39 31.31 30.20
CA ALA A 25 -33.48 30.95 28.78
C ALA A 25 -32.42 31.66 27.93
N ALA A 26 -32.08 32.91 28.25
CA ALA A 26 -31.00 33.64 27.59
C ALA A 26 -29.62 33.00 27.87
N GLU A 27 -29.36 32.60 29.11
CA GLU A 27 -28.12 31.89 29.48
C GLU A 27 -27.99 30.53 28.78
N GLN A 28 -29.08 29.76 28.67
CA GLN A 28 -29.07 28.50 27.94
C GLN A 28 -28.79 28.69 26.44
N ARG A 29 -29.35 29.75 25.82
CA ARG A 29 -29.07 30.09 24.43
C ARG A 29 -27.62 30.52 24.22
N LEU A 30 -27.04 31.27 25.14
CA LEU A 30 -25.63 31.66 25.11
C LEU A 30 -24.73 30.42 25.15
N LYS A 31 -24.95 29.51 26.10
CA LYS A 31 -24.18 28.26 26.22
C LYS A 31 -24.28 27.39 24.97
N LEU A 32 -25.47 27.30 24.36
CA LEU A 32 -25.67 26.56 23.12
C LEU A 32 -24.91 27.21 21.94
N ALA A 33 -24.85 28.54 21.89
CA ALA A 33 -24.11 29.26 20.85
C ALA A 33 -22.59 29.04 21.00
N GLU A 34 -22.07 29.14 22.22
CA GLU A 34 -20.66 28.85 22.52
C GLU A 34 -20.27 27.41 22.17
N GLN A 35 -21.14 26.45 22.47
CA GLN A 35 -20.92 25.05 22.12
C GLN A 35 -20.88 24.85 20.60
N LYS A 36 -21.81 25.46 19.85
CA LYS A 36 -21.80 25.42 18.38
C LYS A 36 -20.55 26.08 17.78
N GLU A 37 -20.06 27.16 18.37
CA GLU A 37 -18.81 27.80 17.94
C GLU A 37 -17.60 26.90 18.22
N ALA A 38 -17.56 26.24 19.37
CA ALA A 38 -16.51 25.27 19.69
C ALA A 38 -16.50 24.08 18.72
N ASP A 39 -17.68 23.55 18.39
CA ASP A 39 -17.85 22.43 17.46
C ASP A 39 -17.42 22.81 16.03
N THR A 40 -17.81 23.99 15.55
CA THR A 40 -17.38 24.48 14.24
C THR A 40 -15.87 24.71 14.17
N LYS A 41 -15.26 25.28 15.23
CA LYS A 41 -13.82 25.46 15.32
C LYS A 41 -13.05 24.13 15.36
N ALA A 42 -13.61 23.12 16.04
CA ALA A 42 -13.04 21.77 16.05
C ALA A 42 -13.10 21.13 14.65
N ALA A 43 -14.22 21.28 13.94
CA ALA A 43 -14.37 20.78 12.57
C ALA A 43 -13.38 21.43 11.59
N VAL A 44 -13.19 22.76 11.67
CA VAL A 44 -12.21 23.47 10.83
C VAL A 44 -10.78 22.96 11.08
N ARG A 45 -10.38 22.80 12.34
CA ARG A 45 -9.05 22.25 12.68
C ARG A 45 -8.83 20.83 12.16
N LEU A 46 -9.87 19.99 12.16
CA LEU A 46 -9.77 18.64 11.60
C LEU A 46 -9.58 18.68 10.08
N TYR A 47 -10.30 19.58 9.40
CA TYR A 47 -10.18 19.76 7.96
C TYR A 47 -8.79 20.28 7.55
N GLU A 48 -8.25 21.26 8.26
CA GLU A 48 -6.89 21.78 8.03
C GLU A 48 -5.83 20.67 8.20
N LYS A 49 -5.95 19.83 9.23
CA LYS A 49 -5.04 18.69 9.44
C LYS A 49 -5.13 17.66 8.32
N ALA A 50 -6.33 17.40 7.79
CA ALA A 50 -6.51 16.47 6.68
C ALA A 50 -5.83 16.99 5.41
N LEU A 51 -6.00 18.27 5.09
CA LEU A 51 -5.32 18.93 3.96
C LEU A 51 -3.79 18.87 4.09
N GLU A 52 -3.24 19.15 5.27
CA GLU A 52 -1.79 19.02 5.48
C GLU A 52 -1.28 17.60 5.25
N PHE A 53 -2.08 16.60 5.63
CA PHE A 53 -1.72 15.20 5.46
C PHE A 53 -1.71 14.81 3.98
N GLU A 54 -2.72 15.22 3.21
CA GLU A 54 -2.76 15.01 1.76
C GLU A 54 -1.57 15.68 1.05
N VAL A 55 -1.27 16.94 1.37
CA VAL A 55 -0.12 17.66 0.80
C VAL A 55 1.20 16.96 1.13
N LYS A 56 1.35 16.45 2.36
CA LYS A 56 2.53 15.67 2.76
C LYS A 56 2.62 14.35 1.99
N GLN A 57 1.52 13.63 1.82
CA GLN A 57 1.48 12.40 1.04
C GLN A 57 1.85 12.64 -0.43
N ASP A 58 1.27 13.64 -1.06
CA ASP A 58 1.59 14.02 -2.45
C ASP A 58 3.06 14.39 -2.60
N SER A 59 3.60 15.17 -1.66
CA SER A 59 5.02 15.53 -1.68
C SER A 59 5.93 14.32 -1.51
N ALA A 60 5.55 13.35 -0.68
CA ALA A 60 6.30 12.10 -0.49
C ALA A 60 6.23 11.20 -1.73
N GLN A 61 5.06 11.07 -2.36
CA GLN A 61 4.89 10.34 -3.60
C GLN A 61 5.69 10.96 -4.74
N ARG A 62 5.69 12.30 -4.88
CA ARG A 62 6.51 13.00 -5.88
C ARG A 62 8.00 12.78 -5.65
N LYS A 63 8.46 12.80 -4.39
CA LYS A 63 9.86 12.49 -4.06
C LYS A 63 10.20 11.04 -4.42
N LEU A 64 9.32 10.09 -4.13
CA LEU A 64 9.52 8.68 -4.48
C LEU A 64 9.56 8.46 -6.00
N ALA A 65 8.65 9.10 -6.75
CA ALA A 65 8.59 9.04 -8.20
C ALA A 65 9.78 9.77 -8.87
N ALA A 66 10.32 10.83 -8.25
CA ALA A 66 11.55 11.47 -8.71
C ALA A 66 12.79 10.64 -8.38
N GLN A 67 12.72 9.77 -7.39
CA GLN A 67 13.81 8.89 -6.95
C GLN A 67 13.78 7.50 -7.63
N THR A 68 12.88 7.26 -8.60
CA THR A 68 13.01 6.10 -9.48
C THR A 68 14.19 6.33 -10.41
N ASP A 69 15.32 5.91 -9.88
CA ASP A 69 16.63 5.78 -10.51
C ASP A 69 16.46 5.23 -11.93
N THR A 70 16.70 6.09 -12.93
CA THR A 70 16.63 5.75 -14.36
C THR A 70 17.67 4.72 -14.79
N THR A 71 18.54 4.28 -13.86
CA THR A 71 19.49 3.18 -14.06
C THR A 71 18.91 1.80 -13.67
N SER A 72 17.83 1.75 -12.87
CA SER A 72 17.20 0.50 -12.43
C SER A 72 16.46 -0.24 -13.55
N SER A 73 16.14 0.42 -14.68
CA SER A 73 15.51 -0.22 -15.83
C SER A 73 16.51 -0.82 -16.83
N LEU A 74 17.81 -0.52 -16.65
CA LEU A 74 18.88 -0.96 -17.55
C LEU A 74 19.59 -2.22 -17.04
N VAL A 75 19.46 -2.54 -15.75
CA VAL A 75 19.99 -3.78 -15.18
C VAL A 75 18.80 -4.66 -14.78
N PRO A 76 18.69 -5.90 -15.26
CA PRO A 76 17.68 -6.82 -14.75
C PRO A 76 17.89 -6.95 -13.23
N GLN A 77 16.98 -6.36 -12.45
CA GLN A 77 16.99 -6.49 -10.99
C GLN A 77 16.71 -7.94 -10.66
N TYR A 78 17.76 -8.65 -10.24
CA TYR A 78 17.66 -9.99 -9.70
C TYR A 78 17.00 -9.92 -8.33
N ASP A 79 15.79 -10.45 -8.22
CA ASP A 79 15.14 -10.63 -6.92
C ASP A 79 15.82 -11.80 -6.17
N PRO A 80 16.48 -11.53 -5.03
CA PRO A 80 17.20 -12.56 -4.28
C PRO A 80 16.27 -13.60 -3.63
N LEU A 81 14.96 -13.36 -3.51
CA LEU A 81 14.01 -14.33 -2.97
C LEU A 81 13.62 -15.40 -3.99
N THR A 82 13.66 -15.07 -5.29
CA THR A 82 13.30 -15.99 -6.38
C THR A 82 14.53 -16.57 -7.09
N SER A 83 15.69 -15.92 -6.96
CA SER A 83 16.94 -16.41 -7.53
C SER A 83 17.51 -17.57 -6.72
N THR A 84 17.61 -18.73 -7.36
CA THR A 84 18.30 -19.91 -6.80
C THR A 84 19.82 -19.85 -7.02
N GLU A 85 20.33 -18.85 -7.75
CA GLU A 85 21.75 -18.73 -8.08
C GLU A 85 22.64 -18.59 -6.85
N SER A 86 22.17 -17.93 -5.79
CA SER A 86 22.88 -17.84 -4.51
C SER A 86 23.12 -19.21 -3.87
N LEU A 87 22.22 -20.17 -4.07
CA LEU A 87 22.35 -21.54 -3.56
C LEU A 87 23.33 -22.39 -4.37
N TYR A 88 23.58 -22.03 -5.63
CA TYR A 88 24.42 -22.80 -6.57
C TYR A 88 25.69 -22.05 -7.01
N LYS A 89 26.06 -20.99 -6.30
CA LYS A 89 27.24 -20.16 -6.58
C LYS A 89 28.54 -20.96 -6.44
N ASP A 90 28.60 -21.80 -5.41
CA ASP A 90 29.77 -22.66 -5.13
C ASP A 90 29.65 -24.06 -5.75
N THR A 91 28.54 -24.36 -6.44
CA THR A 91 28.36 -25.66 -7.10
C THR A 91 29.16 -25.68 -8.40
N PRO A 92 30.23 -26.50 -8.48
CA PRO A 92 31.02 -26.60 -9.69
C PRO A 92 30.15 -27.15 -10.82
N GLN A 93 30.40 -26.70 -12.05
CA GLN A 93 29.61 -27.11 -13.20
C GLN A 93 29.68 -28.62 -13.46
N SER A 94 30.74 -29.28 -12.99
CA SER A 94 30.90 -30.74 -12.99
C SER A 94 29.89 -31.48 -12.09
N ALA A 95 29.27 -30.81 -11.12
CA ALA A 95 28.23 -31.40 -10.29
C ALA A 95 26.86 -31.46 -10.98
N LEU A 96 26.66 -30.69 -12.06
CA LEU A 96 25.45 -30.74 -12.86
C LEU A 96 25.57 -31.88 -13.89
N GLN A 97 24.69 -32.87 -13.80
CA GLN A 97 24.65 -33.97 -14.77
C GLN A 97 23.83 -33.54 -15.99
N TYR A 98 24.51 -33.28 -17.10
CA TYR A 98 23.88 -32.91 -18.37
C TYR A 98 24.66 -33.44 -19.57
N SER A 99 23.96 -33.58 -20.68
CA SER A 99 24.53 -33.96 -21.97
C SER A 99 24.99 -32.72 -22.73
N THR A 100 26.10 -32.85 -23.46
CA THR A 100 26.60 -31.81 -24.38
C THR A 100 25.74 -31.65 -25.62
N VAL A 101 24.77 -32.55 -25.83
CA VAL A 101 23.84 -32.52 -26.95
C VAL A 101 22.82 -31.40 -26.75
N ARG A 102 22.59 -30.60 -27.81
CA ARG A 102 21.59 -29.54 -27.79
C ARG A 102 20.19 -30.12 -27.53
N PRO A 103 19.43 -29.61 -26.54
CA PRO A 103 18.11 -30.14 -26.23
C PRO A 103 17.12 -29.90 -27.38
N LYS A 104 16.24 -30.86 -27.63
CA LYS A 104 15.14 -30.77 -28.61
C LYS A 104 13.82 -30.44 -27.91
N ILE A 105 12.85 -29.96 -28.68
CA ILE A 105 11.49 -29.72 -28.18
C ILE A 105 10.94 -31.01 -27.54
N LYS A 106 10.38 -30.89 -26.34
CA LYS A 106 9.93 -31.95 -25.41
C LYS A 106 11.02 -32.69 -24.63
N ASP A 107 12.30 -32.39 -24.82
CA ASP A 107 13.36 -32.95 -23.97
C ASP A 107 13.30 -32.35 -22.56
N ALA A 108 13.73 -33.14 -21.58
CA ALA A 108 14.07 -32.66 -20.26
C ALA A 108 15.39 -31.86 -20.31
N ILE A 109 15.39 -30.70 -19.68
CA ILE A 109 16.51 -29.76 -19.69
C ILE A 109 16.89 -29.36 -18.27
N VAL A 110 18.15 -29.01 -18.09
CA VAL A 110 18.65 -28.37 -16.87
C VAL A 110 19.23 -27.01 -17.23
N VAL A 111 18.96 -26.01 -16.40
CA VAL A 111 19.54 -24.68 -16.53
C VAL A 111 20.97 -24.72 -15.98
N ILE A 112 21.95 -24.39 -16.81
CA ILE A 112 23.38 -24.47 -16.45
C ILE A 112 23.95 -23.12 -15.99
N ALA A 113 23.28 -22.00 -16.30
CA ALA A 113 23.73 -20.66 -15.96
C ALA A 113 22.57 -19.66 -15.72
N GLY A 114 22.79 -18.68 -14.86
CA GLY A 114 21.82 -17.62 -14.52
C GLY A 114 21.03 -17.87 -13.22
N PRO A 115 19.94 -17.12 -12.97
CA PRO A 115 19.20 -17.12 -11.70
C PRO A 115 18.61 -18.49 -11.35
N ASP A 116 18.24 -19.23 -12.38
CA ASP A 116 17.57 -20.52 -12.31
C ASP A 116 18.55 -21.71 -12.43
N LYS A 117 19.86 -21.49 -12.29
CA LYS A 117 20.89 -22.55 -12.37
C LYS A 117 20.52 -23.75 -11.48
N GLY A 118 20.65 -24.96 -12.04
CA GLY A 118 20.33 -26.22 -11.37
C GLY A 118 18.85 -26.62 -11.44
N ARG A 119 17.95 -25.73 -11.88
CA ARG A 119 16.55 -26.11 -12.09
C ARG A 119 16.39 -26.97 -13.33
N VAL A 120 15.47 -27.94 -13.22
CA VAL A 120 15.11 -28.87 -14.28
C VAL A 120 13.74 -28.48 -14.84
N GLY A 121 13.53 -28.70 -16.14
CA GLY A 121 12.26 -28.44 -16.81
C GLY A 121 12.13 -29.19 -18.12
N VAL A 122 11.12 -28.80 -18.90
CA VAL A 122 10.87 -29.33 -20.25
C VAL A 122 10.97 -28.21 -21.26
N LEU A 123 11.70 -28.45 -22.36
CA LEU A 123 11.78 -27.51 -23.47
C LEU A 123 10.49 -27.55 -24.30
N LEU A 124 9.79 -26.43 -24.44
CA LEU A 124 8.54 -26.36 -25.20
C LEU A 124 8.74 -25.80 -26.61
N GLY A 125 9.70 -24.90 -26.79
CA GLY A 125 9.96 -24.25 -28.07
C GLY A 125 11.29 -23.53 -28.10
N ILE A 126 11.79 -23.29 -29.31
CA ILE A 126 12.99 -22.49 -29.58
C ILE A 126 12.60 -21.41 -30.58
N ASP A 127 12.90 -20.16 -30.25
CA ASP A 127 12.71 -18.99 -31.11
C ASP A 127 14.04 -18.24 -31.21
N GLY A 128 14.79 -18.53 -32.29
CA GLY A 128 16.16 -18.04 -32.48
C GLY A 128 17.10 -18.48 -31.35
N ASP A 129 17.65 -17.50 -30.62
CA ASP A 129 18.56 -17.70 -29.48
C ASP A 129 17.82 -17.90 -28.15
N LYS A 130 16.48 -17.74 -28.14
CA LYS A 130 15.65 -17.90 -26.95
C LYS A 130 14.94 -19.25 -26.96
N SER A 131 14.79 -19.81 -25.78
CA SER A 131 14.04 -21.04 -25.53
C SER A 131 12.88 -20.77 -24.58
N ILE A 132 11.74 -21.38 -24.87
CA ILE A 132 10.58 -21.38 -23.98
C ILE A 132 10.64 -22.69 -23.20
N ILE A 133 10.85 -22.58 -21.89
CA ILE A 133 10.98 -23.73 -20.99
C ILE A 133 9.86 -23.74 -19.96
N LYS A 134 9.47 -24.94 -19.54
CA LYS A 134 8.55 -25.18 -18.43
C LYS A 134 9.32 -25.76 -17.26
N LEU A 135 9.60 -24.94 -16.25
CA LEU A 135 10.34 -25.38 -15.04
C LEU A 135 9.44 -26.13 -14.04
N SER A 136 8.17 -25.75 -13.97
CA SER A 136 7.19 -26.36 -13.06
C SER A 136 5.82 -26.44 -13.73
N THR A 137 4.84 -27.10 -13.10
CA THR A 137 3.48 -27.27 -13.67
C THR A 137 2.82 -25.96 -14.09
N LYS A 138 3.18 -24.84 -13.45
CA LYS A 138 2.59 -23.50 -13.65
C LYS A 138 3.59 -22.41 -14.06
N GLU A 139 4.87 -22.74 -14.27
CA GLU A 139 5.92 -21.75 -14.54
C GLU A 139 6.50 -21.93 -15.95
N LEU A 140 6.28 -20.93 -16.80
CA LEU A 140 6.89 -20.81 -18.12
C LEU A 140 7.89 -19.67 -18.09
N LYS A 141 9.10 -19.92 -18.61
CA LYS A 141 10.16 -18.92 -18.70
C LYS A 141 10.80 -18.92 -20.07
N VAL A 142 11.29 -17.76 -20.46
CA VAL A 142 12.09 -17.57 -21.66
C VAL A 142 13.54 -17.41 -21.25
N ILE A 143 14.40 -18.32 -21.69
CA ILE A 143 15.83 -18.36 -21.33
C ILE A 143 16.66 -18.54 -22.61
N ASP A 144 17.86 -17.97 -22.67
CA ASP A 144 18.76 -18.18 -23.81
C ASP A 144 19.12 -19.67 -23.96
N VAL A 145 19.14 -20.17 -25.20
CA VAL A 145 19.45 -21.59 -25.47
C VAL A 145 20.85 -21.97 -24.95
N ALA A 146 21.79 -21.02 -24.90
CA ALA A 146 23.14 -21.23 -24.37
C ALA A 146 23.18 -21.49 -22.86
N LYS A 147 22.11 -21.16 -22.12
CA LYS A 147 22.02 -21.32 -20.66
C LYS A 147 21.29 -22.60 -20.24
N ILE A 148 20.90 -23.44 -21.20
CA ILE A 148 20.21 -24.71 -20.96
C ILE A 148 20.97 -25.86 -21.61
N ALA A 149 20.92 -27.03 -20.98
CA ALA A 149 21.50 -28.27 -21.50
C ALA A 149 20.50 -29.41 -21.37
N LYS A 150 20.65 -30.45 -22.18
CA LYS A 150 19.80 -31.65 -22.08
C LYS A 150 20.13 -32.41 -20.80
N GLN A 151 19.12 -32.74 -20.00
CA GLN A 151 19.30 -33.60 -18.83
C GLN A 151 19.69 -35.01 -19.29
N GLN A 152 20.71 -35.61 -18.66
CA GLN A 152 21.08 -37.01 -18.91
C GLN A 152 20.02 -37.98 -18.41
#